data_AF-A0A9Q1HLE8-F1
#
_entry.id   AF-A0A9Q1HLE8-F1
#
_cell.length_a   1.000
_cell.length_b   1.000
_cell.length_c   1.000
_cell.angle_alpha   90.00
_cell.angle_beta   90.00
_cell.angle_gamma   90.00
#
_symmetry.space_group_name_H-M   'P 1'
#
loop_
_entity.id
_entity.type
_entity.pdbx_description
1 polymer ?
#
loop_
_entity_poly.entity_id
_entity_poly.type
_entity_poly.pdbx_seq_one_letter_code
_entity_poly.pdbx_strand_id
1 'polypeptide(L)'
;MAREGTATDVPNKIFLWTNPRSLSTVFEKCVSCMDGADVWHEPYLISFVNHVNSSPELLQRYPKIKNTMGEGQEASVGDGGALQPSSVFRYDWVQEQLEAPLKKEKKFLFVKDWPGAIDGHFDKLPKVPFQHTFIIRNPLRCATSFRKTCMRLFRYEGNVDEFNMIDGNPYTPIDLPNPNHLHAFWQYVRNTIDPNPVVIDTDDLQNYPEQILRKYCEAVGVVFKTTYLKWDSGKETLKRITGPLQLLSDQTDLYVNAFSSSSFLPVTSQPPSFESLTSDEQKYCSSLLPGYHEMYLSRIKPES
;
A
#
# COMPACT_ATOMS: atom_id res chain seq x y z
N MET A 1 33.02 29.77 -16.58
CA MET A 1 31.57 29.67 -16.85
C MET A 1 31.05 28.44 -16.12
N ALA A 2 30.40 28.66 -14.99
CA ALA A 2 29.78 27.60 -14.21
C ALA A 2 28.54 27.10 -14.97
N ARG A 3 28.40 25.77 -15.10
CA ARG A 3 27.13 25.17 -15.53
C ARG A 3 26.18 25.29 -14.35
N GLU A 4 25.17 26.15 -14.49
CA GLU A 4 23.97 26.10 -13.65
C GLU A 4 23.35 24.71 -13.81
N GLY A 5 23.36 23.94 -12.71
CA GLY A 5 22.66 22.67 -12.64
C GLY A 5 21.16 22.95 -12.68
N THR A 6 20.51 22.55 -13.76
CA THR A 6 19.05 22.48 -13.81
C THR A 6 18.61 21.55 -12.68
N ALA A 7 17.85 22.07 -11.71
CA ALA A 7 17.14 21.24 -10.76
C ALA A 7 16.31 20.24 -11.58
N THR A 8 16.61 18.95 -11.48
CA THR A 8 15.75 17.91 -12.03
C THR A 8 14.40 18.05 -11.34
N ASP A 9 13.36 18.39 -12.09
CA ASP A 9 12.01 18.61 -11.58
C ASP A 9 11.45 17.25 -11.14
N VAL A 10 11.68 16.90 -9.88
CA VAL A 10 11.23 15.64 -9.28
C VAL A 10 9.69 15.64 -9.29
N PRO A 11 9.01 14.65 -9.91
CA PRO A 11 7.56 14.68 -10.03
C PRO A 11 6.88 14.76 -8.66
N ASN A 12 5.97 15.71 -8.47
CA ASN A 12 5.24 15.89 -7.21
C ASN A 12 4.06 14.93 -7.02
N LYS A 13 4.00 13.85 -7.79
CA LYS A 13 3.00 12.78 -7.66
C LYS A 13 3.71 11.46 -7.41
N ILE A 14 3.33 10.77 -6.34
CA ILE A 14 4.09 9.67 -5.77
C ILE A 14 3.16 8.50 -5.53
N PHE A 15 3.52 7.33 -6.04
CA PHE A 15 2.93 6.07 -5.60
C PHE A 15 3.77 5.43 -4.50
N LEU A 16 3.09 4.82 -3.52
CA LEU A 16 3.65 3.82 -2.61
C LEU A 16 2.99 2.47 -2.89
N TRP A 17 3.75 1.56 -3.49
CA TRP A 17 3.34 0.20 -3.76
C TRP A 17 3.72 -0.72 -2.61
N THR A 18 2.78 -1.60 -2.21
CA THR A 18 2.96 -2.44 -1.03
C THR A 18 2.23 -3.78 -1.18
N ASN A 19 2.78 -4.84 -0.59
CA ASN A 19 1.97 -6.01 -0.24
C ASN A 19 1.16 -5.70 1.04
N PRO A 20 -0.01 -6.32 1.24
CA PRO A 20 -0.76 -6.19 2.48
C PRO A 20 0.12 -6.48 3.71
N ARG A 21 -0.18 -5.80 4.81
CA ARG A 21 0.47 -6.00 6.13
C ARG A 21 1.94 -5.59 6.21
N SER A 22 2.37 -4.67 5.35
CA SER A 22 3.74 -4.14 5.29
C SER A 22 3.88 -2.72 5.90
N LEU A 23 3.14 -2.43 6.98
CA LEU A 23 3.16 -1.12 7.68
C LEU A 23 2.72 0.10 6.83
N SER A 24 2.27 -0.13 5.60
CA SER A 24 1.97 0.92 4.61
C SER A 24 0.87 1.90 5.04
N THR A 25 -0.17 1.46 5.76
CA THR A 25 -1.20 2.38 6.28
C THR A 25 -0.67 3.29 7.40
N VAL A 26 0.30 2.85 8.19
CA VAL A 26 0.95 3.71 9.19
C VAL A 26 1.84 4.75 8.49
N PHE A 27 2.54 4.33 7.43
CA PHE A 27 3.33 5.23 6.60
C PHE A 27 2.45 6.27 5.89
N GLU A 28 1.35 5.85 5.28
CA GLU A 28 0.34 6.73 4.70
C GLU A 28 -0.22 7.73 5.72
N LYS A 29 -0.49 7.26 6.95
CA LYS A 29 -0.91 8.13 8.06
C LYS A 29 0.15 9.21 8.34
N CYS A 30 1.42 8.84 8.43
CA CYS A 30 2.52 9.80 8.57
C CYS A 30 2.53 10.82 7.41
N VAL A 31 2.44 10.37 6.16
CA VAL A 31 2.42 11.24 4.98
C VAL A 31 1.23 12.20 4.98
N SER A 32 0.05 11.76 5.40
CA SER A 32 -1.14 12.62 5.48
C SER A 32 -1.03 13.78 6.49
N CYS A 33 -0.06 13.70 7.39
CA CYS A 33 0.28 14.76 8.35
C CYS A 33 1.37 15.71 7.83
N MET A 34 1.94 15.47 6.65
CA MET A 34 2.94 16.34 6.04
C MET A 34 2.30 17.57 5.38
N ASP A 35 3.06 18.65 5.30
CA ASP A 35 2.54 19.92 4.78
C ASP A 35 2.20 19.83 3.28
N GLY A 36 0.94 20.12 2.95
CA GLY A 36 0.48 20.12 1.57
C GLY A 36 0.30 18.72 0.95
N ALA A 37 0.23 17.65 1.76
CA ALA A 37 -0.05 16.31 1.26
C ALA A 37 -1.50 16.16 0.78
N ASP A 38 -1.69 15.64 -0.44
CA ASP A 38 -2.97 15.08 -0.90
C ASP A 38 -2.82 13.55 -0.93
N VAL A 39 -3.58 12.83 -0.11
CA VAL A 39 -3.35 11.39 0.12
C VAL A 39 -4.51 10.56 -0.40
N TRP A 40 -4.20 9.53 -1.18
CA TRP A 40 -5.17 8.60 -1.77
C TRP A 40 -4.93 7.17 -1.29
N HIS A 41 -5.99 6.54 -0.78
CA HIS A 41 -5.97 5.19 -0.24
C HIS A 41 -6.52 4.17 -1.22
N GLU A 42 -5.64 3.35 -1.77
CA GLU A 42 -5.93 2.12 -2.51
C GLU A 42 -7.03 2.25 -3.59
N PRO A 43 -6.98 3.28 -4.48
CA PRO A 43 -7.99 3.46 -5.52
C PRO A 43 -8.01 2.32 -6.56
N TYR A 44 -6.86 1.71 -6.88
CA TYR A 44 -6.78 0.55 -7.77
C TYR A 44 -7.28 -0.72 -7.11
N LEU A 45 -6.99 -0.95 -5.81
CA LEU A 45 -7.57 -2.08 -5.07
C LEU A 45 -9.10 -2.13 -5.23
N ILE A 46 -9.77 -0.99 -5.09
CA ILE A 46 -11.23 -0.96 -5.24
C ILE A 46 -11.67 -1.06 -6.69
N SER A 47 -10.91 -0.50 -7.63
CA SER A 47 -11.14 -0.74 -9.06
C SER A 47 -11.10 -2.23 -9.39
N PHE A 48 -10.13 -2.97 -8.83
CA PHE A 48 -10.01 -4.41 -8.96
C PHE A 48 -11.19 -5.15 -8.32
N VAL A 49 -11.56 -4.80 -7.08
CA VAL A 49 -12.72 -5.42 -6.39
C VAL A 49 -14.01 -5.23 -7.21
N ASN A 50 -14.24 -4.02 -7.74
CA ASN A 50 -15.37 -3.74 -8.61
C ASN A 50 -15.32 -4.56 -9.92
N HIS A 51 -14.13 -4.71 -10.50
CA HIS A 51 -13.93 -5.52 -11.70
C HIS A 51 -14.25 -7.00 -11.46
N VAL A 52 -13.74 -7.59 -10.37
CA VAL A 52 -14.06 -8.99 -10.01
C VAL A 52 -15.55 -9.16 -9.75
N ASN A 53 -16.19 -8.24 -9.01
CA ASN A 53 -17.62 -8.33 -8.71
C ASN A 53 -18.53 -8.21 -9.94
N SER A 54 -18.06 -7.55 -11.00
CA SER A 54 -18.79 -7.40 -12.27
C SER A 54 -18.46 -8.48 -13.30
N SER A 55 -17.47 -9.35 -13.04
CA SER A 55 -17.06 -10.44 -13.92
C SER A 55 -17.45 -11.80 -13.34
N PRO A 56 -18.45 -12.51 -13.90
CA PRO A 56 -18.85 -13.83 -13.42
C PRO A 56 -17.69 -14.84 -13.38
N GLU A 57 -16.78 -14.78 -14.35
CA GLU A 57 -15.60 -15.65 -14.44
C GLU A 57 -14.63 -15.39 -13.27
N LEU A 58 -14.27 -14.12 -13.04
CA LEU A 58 -13.37 -13.78 -11.94
C LEU A 58 -14.01 -14.04 -10.59
N LEU A 59 -15.32 -13.84 -10.47
CA LEU A 59 -16.08 -14.13 -9.26
C LEU A 59 -16.15 -15.63 -8.95
N GLN A 60 -16.18 -16.47 -9.98
CA GLN A 60 -16.06 -17.93 -9.83
C GLN A 60 -14.65 -18.32 -9.39
N ARG A 61 -13.61 -17.66 -9.92
CA ARG A 61 -12.21 -17.88 -9.53
C ARG A 61 -11.91 -17.40 -8.10
N TYR A 62 -12.48 -16.27 -7.71
CA TYR A 62 -12.22 -15.58 -6.44
C TYR A 62 -13.50 -15.43 -5.60
N PRO A 63 -14.14 -16.54 -5.21
CA PRO A 63 -15.43 -16.50 -4.52
C PRO A 63 -15.36 -15.80 -3.16
N LYS A 64 -14.17 -15.75 -2.54
CA LYS A 64 -13.94 -15.11 -1.23
C LYS A 64 -14.11 -13.58 -1.26
N ILE A 65 -14.10 -12.94 -2.44
CA ILE A 65 -14.23 -11.48 -2.57
C ILE A 65 -15.65 -10.96 -2.28
N LYS A 66 -16.69 -11.81 -2.41
CA LYS A 66 -18.10 -11.41 -2.22
C LYS A 66 -18.39 -10.81 -0.85
N ASN A 67 -17.53 -11.10 0.15
CA ASN A 67 -17.72 -10.71 1.54
C ASN A 67 -16.76 -9.61 2.02
N THR A 68 -15.89 -9.07 1.15
CA THR A 68 -14.80 -8.17 1.57
C THR A 68 -15.18 -6.70 1.67
N MET A 69 -16.36 -6.30 1.19
CA MET A 69 -16.84 -4.91 1.24
C MET A 69 -18.13 -4.82 2.06
N GLY A 70 -18.19 -3.86 3.00
CA GLY A 70 -19.40 -3.57 3.76
C GLY A 70 -20.46 -2.83 2.95
N GLU A 71 -21.70 -2.87 3.44
CA GLU A 71 -22.83 -2.09 2.92
C GLU A 71 -22.79 -0.63 3.43
N GLY A 72 -21.68 0.09 3.22
CA GLY A 72 -21.60 1.50 3.65
C GLY A 72 -22.44 2.40 2.74
N GLN A 73 -23.46 3.08 3.28
CA GLN A 73 -24.43 3.85 2.49
C GLN A 73 -24.23 5.38 2.43
N GLU A 74 -23.32 6.02 3.18
CA GLU A 74 -23.22 7.50 3.14
C GLU A 74 -21.79 8.05 3.13
N ALA A 75 -21.48 8.81 2.06
CA ALA A 75 -20.22 9.53 1.89
C ALA A 75 -20.00 10.54 3.02
N SER A 76 -18.77 10.62 3.54
CA SER A 76 -18.36 11.68 4.47
C SER A 76 -17.16 12.45 3.89
N VAL A 77 -17.23 13.77 3.94
CA VAL A 77 -16.19 14.69 3.47
C VAL A 77 -15.45 15.23 4.70
N GLY A 78 -14.11 15.21 4.68
CA GLY A 78 -13.27 15.69 5.76
C GLY A 78 -12.39 16.88 5.36
N ASP A 79 -11.54 17.30 6.31
CA ASP A 79 -10.50 18.32 6.18
C ASP A 79 -9.42 17.96 5.14
N GLY A 80 -9.77 18.13 3.85
CA GLY A 80 -8.89 17.97 2.71
C GLY A 80 -8.91 16.59 2.03
N GLY A 81 -9.53 15.58 2.65
CA GLY A 81 -9.85 14.26 2.09
C GLY A 81 -11.32 14.14 1.69
N ALA A 82 -11.60 13.30 0.70
CA ALA A 82 -12.97 13.03 0.25
C ALA A 82 -13.19 11.52 0.12
N LEU A 83 -13.97 10.94 1.05
CA LEU A 83 -14.40 9.56 0.91
C LEU A 83 -15.49 9.48 -0.16
N GLN A 84 -15.30 8.60 -1.13
CA GLN A 84 -16.20 8.41 -2.27
C GLN A 84 -16.87 7.03 -2.19
N PRO A 85 -18.11 6.88 -2.68
CA PRO A 85 -18.70 5.56 -2.85
C PRO A 85 -17.77 4.65 -3.67
N SER A 86 -17.57 3.41 -3.21
CA SER A 86 -16.66 2.45 -3.83
C SER A 86 -17.02 2.19 -5.30
N SER A 87 -18.30 2.29 -5.67
CA SER A 87 -18.79 2.12 -7.05
C SER A 87 -18.22 3.12 -8.06
N VAL A 88 -17.69 4.26 -7.61
CA VAL A 88 -17.08 5.27 -8.48
C VAL A 88 -15.70 4.84 -8.97
N PHE A 89 -14.96 4.04 -8.18
CA PHE A 89 -13.60 3.63 -8.48
C PHE A 89 -13.60 2.58 -9.61
N ARG A 90 -13.35 3.06 -10.83
CA ARG A 90 -13.05 2.26 -12.02
C ARG A 90 -11.67 2.67 -12.52
N TYR A 91 -10.96 1.76 -13.17
CA TYR A 91 -9.60 2.04 -13.66
C TYR A 91 -9.47 3.35 -14.45
N ASP A 92 -10.37 3.58 -15.42
CA ASP A 92 -10.35 4.81 -16.24
C ASP A 92 -10.60 6.05 -15.40
N TRP A 93 -11.57 5.99 -14.48
CA TRP A 93 -11.88 7.09 -13.59
C TRP A 93 -10.69 7.41 -12.68
N VAL A 94 -10.05 6.38 -12.09
CA VAL A 94 -8.85 6.56 -11.26
C VAL A 94 -7.73 7.19 -12.06
N GLN A 95 -7.46 6.72 -13.28
CA GLN A 95 -6.47 7.31 -14.17
C GLN A 95 -6.73 8.81 -14.40
N GLU A 96 -7.96 9.18 -14.77
CA GLU A 96 -8.38 10.58 -14.95
C GLU A 96 -8.15 11.42 -13.69
N GLN A 97 -8.52 10.91 -12.51
CA GLN A 97 -8.35 11.64 -11.24
C GLN A 97 -6.87 11.84 -10.89
N LEU A 98 -6.04 10.82 -11.12
CA LEU A 98 -4.61 10.87 -10.81
C LEU A 98 -3.83 11.74 -11.81
N GLU A 99 -4.34 11.92 -13.03
CA GLU A 99 -3.77 12.83 -14.04
C GLU A 99 -4.12 14.29 -13.78
N ALA A 100 -5.22 14.59 -13.09
CA ALA A 100 -5.66 15.93 -12.79
C ALA A 100 -4.57 16.79 -12.09
N PRO A 101 -4.55 18.12 -12.31
CA PRO A 101 -3.64 19.01 -11.59
C PRO A 101 -3.82 18.90 -10.07
N LEU A 102 -2.74 19.15 -9.32
CA LEU A 102 -2.83 19.22 -7.86
C LEU A 102 -3.84 20.29 -7.44
N LYS A 103 -4.58 20.02 -6.35
CA LYS A 103 -5.45 21.01 -5.73
C LYS A 103 -4.61 22.22 -5.29
N LYS A 104 -5.16 23.43 -5.40
CA LYS A 104 -4.45 24.72 -5.23
C LYS A 104 -3.56 24.84 -3.97
N GLU A 105 -3.91 24.17 -2.88
CA GLU A 105 -3.21 24.23 -1.59
C GLU A 105 -2.29 23.03 -1.33
N LYS A 106 -2.26 22.07 -2.25
CA LYS A 106 -1.48 20.84 -2.12
C LYS A 106 -0.15 20.98 -2.84
N LYS A 107 0.89 20.45 -2.22
CA LYS A 107 2.28 20.45 -2.72
C LYS A 107 2.62 19.18 -3.46
N PHE A 108 2.02 18.05 -3.07
CA PHE A 108 2.23 16.76 -3.71
C PHE A 108 1.02 15.85 -3.54
N LEU A 109 0.89 14.89 -4.45
CA LEU A 109 -0.06 13.78 -4.39
C LEU A 109 0.68 12.51 -3.97
N PHE A 110 0.12 11.79 -3.01
CA PHE A 110 0.63 10.50 -2.55
C PHE A 110 -0.47 9.45 -2.64
N VAL A 111 -0.22 8.36 -3.36
CA VAL A 111 -1.17 7.28 -3.60
C VAL A 111 -0.59 5.99 -3.06
N LYS A 112 -1.21 5.38 -2.05
CA LYS A 112 -0.81 4.07 -1.54
C LYS A 112 -1.67 2.99 -2.19
N ASP A 113 -1.07 1.97 -2.80
CA ASP A 113 -1.84 0.90 -3.43
C ASP A 113 -1.11 -0.46 -3.48
N TRP A 114 -1.85 -1.50 -3.85
CA TRP A 114 -1.35 -2.86 -4.02
C TRP A 114 -1.18 -3.20 -5.51
N PRO A 115 0.03 -3.59 -5.96
CA PRO A 115 0.28 -3.85 -7.40
C PRO A 115 -0.57 -4.94 -8.03
N GLY A 116 -1.01 -5.95 -7.27
CA GLY A 116 -1.88 -6.99 -7.82
C GLY A 116 -3.24 -6.45 -8.27
N ALA A 117 -3.64 -5.27 -7.79
CA ALA A 117 -4.86 -4.61 -8.23
C ALA A 117 -4.76 -3.97 -9.61
N ILE A 118 -3.56 -3.77 -10.15
CA ILE A 118 -3.34 -3.19 -11.48
C ILE A 118 -2.62 -4.16 -12.42
N ASP A 119 -2.37 -5.40 -11.97
CA ASP A 119 -1.81 -6.44 -12.82
C ASP A 119 -2.75 -6.73 -14.01
N GLY A 120 -2.19 -6.85 -15.21
CA GLY A 120 -2.95 -6.89 -16.47
C GLY A 120 -3.58 -5.55 -16.91
N HIS A 121 -3.43 -4.48 -16.13
CA HIS A 121 -4.01 -3.15 -16.37
C HIS A 121 -2.98 -2.01 -16.29
N PHE A 122 -1.69 -2.27 -16.59
CA PHE A 122 -0.66 -1.22 -16.55
C PHE A 122 -0.93 -0.08 -17.56
N ASP A 123 -1.75 -0.32 -18.59
CA ASP A 123 -2.26 0.72 -19.48
C ASP A 123 -3.11 1.77 -18.75
N LYS A 124 -3.61 1.44 -17.55
CA LYS A 124 -4.40 2.33 -16.66
C LYS A 124 -3.56 3.09 -15.64
N LEU A 125 -2.24 2.96 -15.67
CA LEU A 125 -1.35 3.88 -14.97
C LEU A 125 -1.44 5.29 -15.57
N PRO A 126 -1.34 6.36 -14.76
CA PRO A 126 -1.37 7.74 -15.25
C PRO A 126 -0.30 7.97 -16.33
N LYS A 127 -0.63 8.76 -17.35
CA LYS A 127 0.29 9.14 -18.44
C LYS A 127 1.11 10.39 -18.12
N VAL A 128 0.87 10.99 -16.97
CA VAL A 128 1.69 12.07 -16.41
C VAL A 128 2.82 11.48 -15.54
N PRO A 129 3.94 12.20 -15.34
CA PRO A 129 5.03 11.71 -14.51
C PRO A 129 4.59 11.40 -13.07
N PHE A 130 4.89 10.19 -12.61
CA PHE A 130 4.77 9.76 -11.23
C PHE A 130 6.09 9.17 -10.78
N GLN A 131 6.44 9.39 -9.51
CA GLN A 131 7.45 8.60 -8.82
C GLN A 131 6.82 7.31 -8.33
N HIS A 132 7.53 6.19 -8.51
CA HIS A 132 7.09 4.89 -8.01
C HIS A 132 7.99 4.47 -6.86
N THR A 133 7.42 4.42 -5.65
CA THR A 133 8.13 3.99 -4.44
C THR A 133 7.51 2.71 -3.90
N PHE A 134 8.28 1.96 -3.12
CA PHE A 134 7.91 0.63 -2.65
C PHE A 134 8.20 0.51 -1.16
N ILE A 135 7.29 -0.12 -0.42
CA ILE A 135 7.55 -0.56 0.96
C ILE A 135 7.44 -2.07 1.07
N ILE A 136 8.51 -2.68 1.59
CA ILE A 136 8.65 -4.12 1.74
C ILE A 136 8.73 -4.49 3.22
N ARG A 137 8.28 -5.70 3.52
CA ARG A 137 8.37 -6.28 4.86
C ARG A 137 8.76 -7.74 4.75
N ASN A 138 9.61 -8.19 5.66
CA ASN A 138 10.01 -9.59 5.75
C ASN A 138 8.76 -10.51 5.72
N PRO A 139 8.64 -11.43 4.74
CA PRO A 139 7.46 -12.29 4.59
C PRO A 139 7.10 -13.08 5.85
N LEU A 140 8.11 -13.53 6.62
CA LEU A 140 7.90 -14.24 7.89
C LEU A 140 7.14 -13.39 8.91
N ARG A 141 7.33 -12.06 8.91
CA ARG A 141 6.61 -11.14 9.81
C ARG A 141 5.17 -10.87 9.39
N CYS A 142 4.89 -10.92 8.09
CA CYS A 142 3.59 -10.50 7.56
C CYS A 142 2.62 -11.66 7.34
N ALA A 143 3.11 -12.89 7.10
CA ALA A 143 2.26 -14.05 6.77
C ALA A 143 1.14 -14.29 7.81
N THR A 144 1.47 -14.40 9.09
CA THR A 144 0.44 -14.61 10.13
C THR A 144 -0.49 -13.41 10.30
N SER A 145 0.01 -12.18 10.17
CA SER A 145 -0.88 -11.02 10.18
C SER A 145 -1.82 -11.04 8.97
N PHE A 146 -1.35 -11.48 7.81
CA PHE A 146 -2.12 -11.51 6.59
C PHE A 146 -3.17 -12.62 6.62
N ARG A 147 -2.81 -13.82 7.11
CA ARG A 147 -3.75 -14.91 7.37
C ARG A 147 -4.88 -14.49 8.31
N LYS A 148 -4.55 -13.83 9.43
CA LYS A 148 -5.53 -13.25 10.37
C LYS A 148 -6.43 -12.20 9.71
N THR A 149 -5.86 -11.35 8.86
CA THR A 149 -6.64 -10.38 8.08
C THR A 149 -7.58 -11.06 7.09
N CYS A 150 -7.13 -12.10 6.39
CA CYS A 150 -7.98 -12.86 5.46
C CYS A 150 -9.16 -13.52 6.17
N MET A 151 -8.95 -14.13 7.35
CA MET A 151 -10.06 -14.71 8.14
C MET A 151 -11.13 -13.66 8.47
N ARG A 152 -10.71 -12.45 8.86
CA ARG A 152 -11.62 -11.34 9.15
C ARG A 152 -12.35 -10.84 7.90
N LEU A 153 -11.60 -10.61 6.81
CA LEU A 153 -12.14 -10.13 5.54
C LEU A 153 -13.16 -11.11 4.95
N PHE A 154 -12.93 -12.41 5.09
CA PHE A 154 -13.82 -13.44 4.57
C PHE A 154 -14.91 -13.86 5.55
N ARG A 155 -14.98 -13.21 6.73
CA ARG A 155 -15.93 -13.55 7.81
C ARG A 155 -15.90 -15.06 8.14
N TYR A 156 -14.70 -15.61 8.23
CA TYR A 156 -14.51 -17.04 8.49
C TYR A 156 -14.80 -17.38 9.95
N GLU A 157 -15.79 -18.24 10.17
CA GLU A 157 -16.25 -18.67 11.51
C GLU A 157 -15.82 -20.12 11.86
N GLY A 158 -15.08 -20.78 10.96
CA GLY A 158 -14.63 -22.16 11.15
C GLY A 158 -13.39 -22.28 12.05
N ASN A 159 -12.85 -23.49 12.12
CA ASN A 159 -11.62 -23.76 12.86
C ASN A 159 -10.43 -22.98 12.27
N VAL A 160 -9.73 -22.22 13.13
CA VAL A 160 -8.55 -21.42 12.76
C VAL A 160 -7.46 -22.27 12.11
N ASP A 161 -7.30 -23.53 12.49
CA ASP A 161 -6.25 -24.40 11.94
C ASP A 161 -6.61 -24.93 10.55
N GLU A 162 -7.90 -24.97 10.22
CA GLU A 162 -8.41 -25.43 8.91
C GLU A 162 -8.51 -24.29 7.88
N PHE A 163 -8.37 -23.04 8.32
CA PHE A 163 -8.41 -21.91 7.40
C PHE A 163 -7.25 -21.97 6.39
N ASN A 164 -7.56 -21.75 5.12
CA ASN A 164 -6.57 -21.63 4.05
C ASN A 164 -6.69 -20.23 3.41
N MET A 165 -5.63 -19.43 3.50
CA MET A 165 -5.61 -18.08 2.94
C MET A 165 -5.28 -18.01 1.43
N ILE A 166 -5.01 -19.12 0.75
CA ILE A 166 -4.59 -19.17 -0.66
C ILE A 166 -5.78 -19.43 -1.57
N ASP A 167 -6.53 -20.50 -1.34
CA ASP A 167 -7.50 -21.00 -2.32
C ASP A 167 -8.62 -20.00 -2.56
N GLY A 168 -8.86 -19.64 -3.84
CA GLY A 168 -9.92 -18.70 -4.22
C GLY A 168 -9.77 -17.30 -3.63
N ASN A 169 -8.55 -16.91 -3.23
CA ASN A 169 -8.22 -15.60 -2.69
C ASN A 169 -7.44 -14.78 -3.74
N PRO A 170 -7.97 -13.64 -4.21
CA PRO A 170 -7.30 -12.82 -5.21
C PRO A 170 -6.03 -12.16 -4.68
N TYR A 171 -5.87 -12.03 -3.35
CA TYR A 171 -4.70 -11.40 -2.72
C TYR A 171 -3.51 -12.35 -2.58
N THR A 172 -3.70 -13.65 -2.87
CA THR A 172 -2.68 -14.70 -2.83
C THR A 172 -2.79 -15.61 -4.04
N PRO A 173 -2.62 -15.06 -5.25
CA PRO A 173 -2.74 -15.85 -6.47
C PRO A 173 -1.43 -16.61 -6.70
N ILE A 174 -1.09 -17.49 -5.75
CA ILE A 174 0.13 -18.31 -5.75
C ILE A 174 0.11 -19.31 -6.92
N ASP A 175 -1.08 -19.57 -7.45
CA ASP A 175 -1.33 -20.35 -8.66
C ASP A 175 -1.03 -19.59 -9.97
N LEU A 176 -0.76 -18.28 -9.92
CA LEU A 176 -0.35 -17.51 -11.09
C LEU A 176 1.18 -17.59 -11.32
N PRO A 177 1.64 -17.42 -12.58
CA PRO A 177 3.07 -17.48 -12.91
C PRO A 177 3.94 -16.50 -12.11
N ASN A 178 3.39 -15.35 -11.72
CA ASN A 178 4.08 -14.30 -10.97
C ASN A 178 3.36 -14.04 -9.63
N PRO A 179 3.57 -14.88 -8.61
CA PRO A 179 2.79 -14.81 -7.37
C PRO A 179 3.19 -13.63 -6.46
N ASN A 180 4.32 -12.98 -6.73
CA ASN A 180 4.78 -11.78 -6.04
C ASN A 180 4.55 -10.53 -6.91
N HIS A 181 3.32 -10.04 -6.94
CA HIS A 181 2.96 -8.85 -7.74
C HIS A 181 3.79 -7.61 -7.40
N LEU A 182 4.21 -7.44 -6.14
CA LEU A 182 5.04 -6.30 -5.74
C LEU A 182 6.40 -6.32 -6.42
N HIS A 183 7.06 -7.49 -6.41
CA HIS A 183 8.36 -7.67 -7.06
C HIS A 183 8.24 -7.62 -8.59
N ALA A 184 7.23 -8.27 -9.18
CA ALA A 184 6.99 -8.21 -10.61
C ALA A 184 6.75 -6.77 -11.10
N PHE A 185 5.95 -6.00 -10.37
CA PHE A 185 5.71 -4.60 -10.69
C PHE A 185 6.93 -3.71 -10.46
N TRP A 186 7.71 -3.98 -9.42
CA TRP A 186 9.00 -3.31 -9.21
C TRP A 186 9.96 -3.56 -10.38
N GLN A 187 10.06 -4.79 -10.89
CA GLN A 187 10.85 -5.09 -12.09
C GLN A 187 10.32 -4.36 -13.33
N TYR A 188 9.00 -4.32 -13.52
CA TYR A 188 8.38 -3.55 -14.60
C TYR A 188 8.77 -2.06 -14.53
N VAL A 189 8.63 -1.44 -13.36
CA VAL A 189 9.01 -0.03 -13.14
C VAL A 189 10.50 0.18 -13.45
N ARG A 190 11.38 -0.69 -12.95
CA ARG A 190 12.83 -0.63 -13.22
C ARG A 190 13.18 -0.68 -14.69
N ASN A 191 12.46 -1.49 -15.45
CA ASN A 191 12.77 -1.72 -16.85
C ASN A 191 12.12 -0.68 -17.78
N THR A 192 11.11 0.07 -17.32
CA THR A 192 10.26 0.87 -18.22
C THR A 192 10.01 2.31 -17.79
N ILE A 193 10.10 2.63 -16.49
CA ILE A 193 9.69 3.94 -15.95
C ILE A 193 10.86 4.62 -15.22
N ASP A 194 11.38 3.97 -14.18
CA ASP A 194 12.44 4.49 -13.33
C ASP A 194 13.40 3.34 -13.00
N PRO A 195 14.67 3.36 -13.45
CA PRO A 195 15.62 2.28 -13.20
C PRO A 195 16.00 2.10 -11.72
N ASN A 196 15.77 3.10 -10.87
CA ASN A 196 16.17 3.11 -9.46
C ASN A 196 15.06 3.60 -8.52
N PRO A 197 13.89 2.93 -8.50
CA PRO A 197 12.78 3.35 -7.67
C PRO A 197 13.11 3.17 -6.19
N VAL A 198 12.61 4.08 -5.35
CA VAL A 198 12.84 4.05 -3.90
C VAL A 198 12.20 2.81 -3.29
N VAL A 199 12.97 2.07 -2.50
CA VAL A 199 12.48 0.93 -1.70
C VAL A 199 12.75 1.18 -0.21
N ILE A 200 11.71 1.05 0.62
CA ILE A 200 11.75 1.14 2.07
C ILE A 200 11.57 -0.26 2.66
N ASP A 201 12.44 -0.68 3.57
CA ASP A 201 12.17 -1.83 4.43
C ASP A 201 11.52 -1.39 5.75
N THR A 202 10.50 -2.12 6.18
CA THR A 202 9.77 -1.76 7.40
C THR A 202 10.57 -1.90 8.68
N ASP A 203 11.49 -2.87 8.77
CA ASP A 203 12.28 -3.03 10.00
C ASP A 203 13.26 -1.86 10.13
N ASP A 204 13.88 -1.43 9.02
CA ASP A 204 14.71 -0.21 8.99
C ASP A 204 13.88 1.04 9.32
N LEU A 205 12.68 1.20 8.73
CA LEU A 205 11.78 2.31 9.04
C LEU A 205 11.37 2.35 10.52
N GLN A 206 11.06 1.20 11.11
CA GLN A 206 10.64 1.12 12.50
C GLN A 206 11.78 1.40 13.48
N ASN A 207 12.99 0.91 13.18
CA ASN A 207 14.14 1.05 14.08
C ASN A 207 14.87 2.39 13.89
N TYR A 208 14.82 2.98 12.70
CA TYR A 208 15.50 4.24 12.35
C TYR A 208 14.56 5.24 11.65
N PRO A 209 13.40 5.58 12.23
CA PRO A 209 12.33 6.29 11.53
C PRO A 209 12.75 7.68 11.03
N GLU A 210 13.56 8.42 11.79
CA GLU A 210 14.06 9.72 11.33
C GLU A 210 14.93 9.60 10.08
N GLN A 211 15.89 8.68 10.10
CA GLN A 211 16.86 8.53 9.02
C GLN A 211 16.19 8.06 7.74
N ILE A 212 15.32 7.06 7.84
CA ILE A 212 14.58 6.51 6.71
C ILE A 212 13.59 7.54 6.16
N LEU A 213 12.83 8.21 7.02
CA LEU A 213 11.85 9.21 6.57
C LEU A 213 12.53 10.42 5.92
N ARG A 214 13.68 10.87 6.45
CA ARG A 214 14.47 11.95 5.86
C ARG A 214 14.97 11.59 4.47
N LYS A 215 15.56 10.39 4.30
CA LYS A 215 16.03 9.89 3.00
C LYS A 215 14.88 9.69 2.01
N TYR A 216 13.74 9.19 2.47
CA TYR A 216 12.54 9.08 1.63
C TYR A 216 12.07 10.45 1.15
N CYS A 217 11.91 11.41 2.06
CA CYS A 217 11.51 12.79 1.75
C CYS A 217 12.45 13.44 0.73
N GLU A 218 13.77 13.33 0.92
CA GLU A 218 14.77 13.81 -0.04
C GLU A 218 14.59 13.18 -1.42
N ALA A 219 14.46 11.85 -1.48
CA ALA A 219 14.33 11.13 -2.74
C ALA A 219 13.06 11.52 -3.51
N VAL A 220 11.95 11.80 -2.81
CA VAL A 220 10.67 12.18 -3.43
C VAL A 220 10.43 13.68 -3.58
N GLY A 221 11.42 14.52 -3.23
CA GLY A 221 11.31 15.98 -3.36
C GLY A 221 10.42 16.65 -2.30
N VAL A 222 10.23 16.03 -1.14
CA VAL A 222 9.47 16.59 0.00
C VAL A 222 10.44 17.10 1.06
N VAL A 223 10.20 18.32 1.58
CA VAL A 223 11.03 18.89 2.64
C VAL A 223 10.74 18.18 3.98
N PHE A 224 11.71 17.43 4.48
CA PHE A 224 11.59 16.74 5.76
C PHE A 224 11.48 17.70 6.95
N LYS A 225 10.61 17.37 7.91
CA LYS A 225 10.52 18.00 9.23
C LYS A 225 10.51 16.92 10.31
N THR A 226 11.25 17.14 11.39
CA THR A 226 11.26 16.23 12.56
C THR A 226 9.89 16.06 13.19
N THR A 227 9.00 17.05 13.06
CA THR A 227 7.61 16.96 13.50
C THR A 227 6.82 15.86 12.79
N TYR A 228 7.21 15.42 11.58
CA TYR A 228 6.53 14.33 10.86
C TYR A 228 6.70 12.95 11.50
N LEU A 229 7.62 12.81 12.48
CA LEU A 229 7.80 11.58 13.24
C LEU A 229 6.75 11.36 14.33
N LYS A 230 5.90 12.36 14.57
CA LYS A 230 4.81 12.33 15.54
C LYS A 230 3.52 12.84 14.89
N TRP A 231 2.42 12.18 15.17
CA TRP A 231 1.11 12.56 14.67
C TRP A 231 0.03 12.20 15.67
N ASP A 232 -1.14 12.82 15.53
CA ASP A 232 -2.26 12.56 16.42
C ASP A 232 -2.78 11.13 16.26
N SER A 233 -3.00 10.46 17.39
CA SER A 233 -3.72 9.18 17.42
C SER A 233 -5.20 9.40 17.15
N GLY A 234 -5.84 8.48 16.45
CA GLY A 234 -7.28 8.49 16.24
C GLY A 234 -7.69 8.63 14.78
N LYS A 235 -9.01 8.72 14.59
CA LYS A 235 -9.68 8.65 13.28
C LYS A 235 -9.69 9.98 12.53
N GLU A 236 -9.26 11.06 13.16
CA GLU A 236 -9.21 12.40 12.53
C GLU A 236 -8.34 12.41 11.27
N THR A 237 -7.35 11.51 11.17
CA THR A 237 -6.54 11.39 9.96
C THR A 237 -7.34 10.90 8.74
N LEU A 238 -8.45 10.19 8.91
CA LEU A 238 -9.33 9.80 7.79
C LEU A 238 -9.88 11.01 7.05
N LYS A 239 -10.06 12.13 7.75
CA LYS A 239 -10.52 13.38 7.14
C LYS A 239 -9.53 13.96 6.14
N ARG A 240 -8.26 13.54 6.20
CA ARG A 240 -7.14 14.00 5.34
C ARG A 240 -6.88 13.05 4.16
N ILE A 241 -7.60 11.93 4.08
CA ILE A 241 -7.40 10.87 3.10
C ILE A 241 -8.59 10.83 2.14
N THR A 242 -8.30 10.83 0.84
CA THR A 242 -9.27 10.50 -0.20
C THR A 242 -9.24 8.99 -0.44
N GLY A 243 -10.41 8.37 -0.56
CA GLY A 243 -10.44 6.92 -0.75
C GLY A 243 -11.86 6.36 -0.74
N PRO A 244 -11.98 5.04 -0.91
CA PRO A 244 -13.24 4.34 -0.84
C PRO A 244 -13.87 4.41 0.55
N LEU A 245 -15.06 5.00 0.62
CA LEU A 245 -15.84 5.10 1.84
C LEU A 245 -16.01 3.73 2.49
N GLN A 246 -16.53 2.72 1.78
CA GLN A 246 -16.89 1.43 2.38
C GLN A 246 -15.69 0.69 2.98
N LEU A 247 -14.48 0.89 2.45
CA LEU A 247 -13.25 0.30 3.01
C LEU A 247 -12.77 1.05 4.27
N LEU A 248 -12.99 2.37 4.32
CA LEU A 248 -12.45 3.27 5.36
C LEU A 248 -13.48 3.65 6.44
N SER A 249 -14.78 3.58 6.14
CA SER A 249 -15.90 3.90 7.05
C SER A 249 -16.24 2.72 7.93
N ASP A 250 -16.18 1.50 7.36
CA ASP A 250 -16.11 0.29 8.15
C ASP A 250 -14.74 0.28 8.80
N GLN A 251 -14.70 0.85 10.00
CA GLN A 251 -13.59 0.78 10.94
C GLN A 251 -13.45 -0.66 11.45
N THR A 252 -13.35 -1.61 10.52
CA THR A 252 -13.02 -2.99 10.78
C THR A 252 -11.76 -3.00 11.64
N ASP A 253 -11.64 -3.98 12.53
CA ASP A 253 -10.44 -4.21 13.33
C ASP A 253 -9.14 -4.36 12.50
N LEU A 254 -9.21 -4.29 11.17
CA LEU A 254 -8.10 -4.36 10.22
C LEU A 254 -7.16 -3.16 10.31
N TYR A 255 -7.71 -1.96 10.54
CA TYR A 255 -6.95 -0.70 10.52
C TYR A 255 -6.79 -0.04 11.90
N VAL A 256 -7.38 -0.60 12.95
CA VAL A 256 -7.37 -0.04 14.31
C VAL A 256 -5.95 0.31 14.77
N ASN A 257 -4.99 -0.58 14.58
CA ASN A 257 -3.58 -0.35 14.97
C ASN A 257 -2.93 0.80 14.18
N ALA A 258 -3.29 0.97 12.90
CA ALA A 258 -2.74 2.05 12.10
C ALA A 258 -3.33 3.40 12.52
N PHE A 259 -4.66 3.47 12.68
CA PHE A 259 -5.33 4.70 13.08
C PHE A 259 -5.08 5.08 14.55
N SER A 260 -4.78 4.13 15.44
CA SER A 260 -4.38 4.43 16.82
C SER A 260 -2.91 4.84 16.97
N SER A 261 -2.07 4.60 15.95
CA SER A 261 -0.65 4.97 16.01
C SER A 261 -0.43 6.48 16.11
N SER A 262 0.64 6.89 16.78
CA SER A 262 1.11 8.29 16.88
C SER A 262 2.59 8.47 16.49
N SER A 263 3.26 7.38 16.13
CA SER A 263 4.62 7.33 15.57
C SER A 263 4.92 5.94 15.03
N PHE A 264 6.05 5.79 14.35
CA PHE A 264 6.63 4.47 14.08
C PHE A 264 7.17 3.88 15.39
N LEU A 265 6.70 2.69 15.75
CA LEU A 265 7.17 1.95 16.92
C LEU A 265 8.32 1.02 16.52
N PRO A 266 9.38 0.89 17.33
CA PRO A 266 10.50 0.02 17.04
C PRO A 266 10.06 -1.44 16.96
N VAL A 267 10.82 -2.24 16.22
CA VAL A 267 10.59 -3.67 16.15
C VAL A 267 10.96 -4.30 17.50
N THR A 268 10.00 -4.93 18.17
CA THR A 268 10.21 -5.50 19.51
C THR A 268 10.42 -7.02 19.52
N SER A 269 10.20 -7.68 18.38
CA SER A 269 10.29 -9.15 18.27
C SER A 269 11.04 -9.59 17.02
N GLN A 270 11.65 -10.76 17.09
CA GLN A 270 12.19 -11.43 15.91
C GLN A 270 11.05 -11.96 15.02
N PRO A 271 11.28 -12.14 13.71
CA PRO A 271 10.36 -12.87 12.87
C PRO A 271 10.14 -14.29 13.41
N PRO A 272 8.95 -14.89 13.22
CA PRO A 272 8.75 -16.31 13.51
C PRO A 272 9.66 -17.18 12.63
N SER A 273 9.99 -18.39 13.10
CA SER A 273 10.68 -19.37 12.27
C SER A 273 9.74 -19.88 11.18
N PHE A 274 10.28 -20.25 10.02
CA PHE A 274 9.49 -20.77 8.91
C PHE A 274 8.70 -22.04 9.30
N GLU A 275 9.31 -22.90 10.11
CA GLU A 275 8.72 -24.16 10.59
C GLU A 275 7.56 -23.94 11.57
N SER A 276 7.49 -22.77 12.21
CA SER A 276 6.38 -22.43 13.11
C SER A 276 5.12 -21.95 12.38
N LEU A 277 5.22 -21.68 11.08
CA LEU A 277 4.13 -21.22 10.24
C LEU A 277 3.23 -22.38 9.78
N THR A 278 1.94 -22.10 9.55
CA THR A 278 1.01 -23.05 8.93
C THR A 278 1.37 -23.31 7.46
N SER A 279 0.86 -24.39 6.88
CA SER A 279 1.24 -24.78 5.51
C SER A 279 0.91 -23.72 4.43
N ASP A 280 -0.19 -22.98 4.59
CA ASP A 280 -0.56 -21.87 3.71
C ASP A 280 0.31 -20.63 3.95
N GLU A 281 0.71 -20.34 5.20
CA GLU A 281 1.70 -19.30 5.54
C GLU A 281 3.07 -19.60 4.95
N GLN A 282 3.53 -20.84 5.03
CA GLN A 282 4.79 -21.28 4.43
C GLN A 282 4.79 -21.07 2.92
N LYS A 283 3.73 -21.51 2.22
CA LYS A 283 3.59 -21.32 0.76
C LYS A 283 3.60 -19.84 0.37
N TYR A 284 2.88 -19.00 1.10
CA TYR A 284 2.88 -17.55 0.89
C TYR A 284 4.24 -16.91 1.15
N CYS A 285 4.92 -17.30 2.23
CA CYS A 285 6.29 -16.84 2.49
C CYS A 285 7.24 -17.22 1.36
N SER A 286 7.22 -18.49 0.94
CA SER A 286 8.08 -19.00 -0.13
C SER A 286 7.85 -18.28 -1.47
N SER A 287 6.61 -17.87 -1.78
CA SER A 287 6.33 -17.14 -3.01
C SER A 287 6.88 -15.70 -2.99
N LEU A 288 7.02 -15.08 -1.81
CA LEU A 288 7.47 -13.70 -1.66
C LEU A 288 8.97 -13.55 -1.40
N LEU A 289 9.60 -14.50 -0.69
CA LEU A 289 10.98 -14.39 -0.20
C LEU A 289 12.02 -14.05 -1.29
N PRO A 290 12.03 -14.69 -2.48
CA PRO A 290 13.03 -14.37 -3.50
C PRO A 290 12.98 -12.91 -3.94
N GLY A 291 11.77 -12.42 -4.28
CA GLY A 291 11.58 -11.03 -4.70
C GLY A 291 11.81 -10.03 -3.56
N TYR A 292 11.44 -10.39 -2.32
CA TYR A 292 11.76 -9.59 -1.14
C TYR A 292 13.28 -9.40 -0.99
N HIS A 293 14.07 -10.47 -1.10
CA HIS A 293 15.53 -10.37 -0.95
C HIS A 293 16.16 -9.47 -2.02
N GLU A 294 15.69 -9.55 -3.27
CA GLU A 294 16.19 -8.68 -4.34
C GLU A 294 15.88 -7.20 -4.07
N MET A 295 14.63 -6.88 -3.73
CA MET A 295 14.22 -5.51 -3.39
C MET A 295 14.91 -4.99 -2.12
N TYR A 296 15.15 -5.88 -1.15
CA TYR A 296 15.84 -5.55 0.10
C TYR A 296 17.29 -5.11 -0.13
N LEU A 297 17.95 -5.60 -1.18
CA LEU A 297 19.32 -5.16 -1.52
C LEU A 297 19.35 -3.73 -2.07
N SER A 298 18.29 -3.28 -2.75
CA SER A 298 18.20 -1.93 -3.34
C SER A 298 17.59 -0.88 -2.41
N ARG A 299 17.17 -1.26 -1.21
CA ARG A 299 16.49 -0.35 -0.28
C ARG A 299 17.37 0.81 0.20
N ILE A 300 16.72 1.90 0.58
CA ILE A 300 17.39 2.96 1.35
C ILE A 300 17.77 2.41 2.73
N LYS A 301 19.00 2.70 3.15
CA LYS A 301 19.59 2.18 4.40
C LYS A 301 19.72 3.31 5.42
N PRO A 302 19.58 3.01 6.72
CA PRO A 302 20.01 3.95 7.75
C PRO A 302 21.53 4.18 7.65
N GLU A 303 21.99 5.28 8.22
CA GLU A 303 23.40 5.55 8.43
C GLU A 303 23.97 4.55 9.44
N SER A 304 25.19 4.09 9.17
CA SER A 304 25.93 3.11 9.97
C SER A 304 26.41 3.67 11.31
#